data_AF-A0A944DHE3-F1
#
_entry.id   AF-A0A944DHE3-F1
#
_cell.length_a   1.000
_cell.length_b   1.000
_cell.length_c   1.000
_cell.angle_alpha   90.00
_cell.angle_beta   90.00
_cell.angle_gamma   90.00
#
_symmetry.space_group_name_H-M   'P 1'
#
loop_
_entity.id
_entity.type
_entity.pdbx_description
1 polymer ?
#
loop_
_entity_poly.entity_id
_entity_poly.type
_entity_poly.pdbx_seq_one_letter_code
_entity_poly.pdbx_strand_id
1 'polypeptide(L)' 'NAFMSVGPGVALRVGDIISFGTSHPCRTFDKWRVASLVDEQWRVLECMETCF' A
#
# COMPACT_ATOMS: atom_id res chain seq x y z
N ASN A 1 2.17 -11.59 -9.43
CA ASN A 1 3.37 -10.80 -9.81
C ASN A 1 2.94 -9.40 -10.18
N ALA A 2 3.71 -8.40 -9.79
CA ALA A 2 3.50 -6.99 -10.16
C ALA A 2 4.72 -6.49 -10.93
N PHE A 3 4.50 -5.65 -11.93
CA PHE A 3 5.54 -5.06 -12.78
C PHE A 3 5.24 -3.56 -12.96
N MET A 4 6.29 -2.74 -13.01
CA MET A 4 6.17 -1.29 -13.16
C MET A 4 7.24 -0.78 -14.13
N SER A 5 6.84 0.05 -15.08
CA SER A 5 7.76 0.78 -15.96
C SER A 5 8.16 2.10 -15.31
N VAL A 6 9.42 2.49 -15.47
CA VAL A 6 10.00 3.68 -14.86
C VAL A 6 10.50 4.60 -15.96
N GLY A 7 10.18 5.90 -15.85
CA GLY A 7 10.61 6.90 -16.83
C GLY A 7 12.14 7.07 -16.84
N PRO A 8 12.72 7.53 -17.97
CA PRO A 8 14.15 7.78 -18.07
C PRO A 8 14.60 8.80 -17.02
N GLY A 9 15.74 8.55 -16.37
CA GLY A 9 16.32 9.43 -15.35
C GLY A 9 15.74 9.28 -13.94
N VAL A 10 14.68 8.48 -13.75
CA VAL A 10 14.18 8.16 -12.41
C VAL A 10 15.03 7.04 -11.79
N ALA A 11 15.73 7.38 -10.72
CA ALA A 11 16.58 6.43 -9.98
C ALA A 11 15.79 5.81 -8.82
N LEU A 12 15.24 4.61 -9.03
CA LEU A 12 14.71 3.77 -7.97
C LEU A 12 15.79 2.81 -7.46
N ARG A 13 15.78 2.56 -6.16
CA ARG A 13 16.72 1.70 -5.46
C ARG A 13 15.97 0.57 -4.78
N VAL A 14 16.65 -0.56 -4.60
CA VAL A 14 16.13 -1.64 -3.76
C VAL A 14 15.93 -1.11 -2.35
N GLY A 15 14.70 -1.24 -1.85
CA GLY A 15 14.30 -0.73 -0.53
C GLY A 15 13.42 0.53 -0.57
N ASP A 16 13.29 1.19 -1.72
CA ASP A 16 12.37 2.33 -1.86
C ASP A 16 10.91 1.90 -1.64
N ILE A 17 10.14 2.75 -0.94
CA ILE A 17 8.73 2.51 -0.64
C ILE A 17 7.86 3.28 -1.63
N ILE A 18 6.89 2.59 -2.25
CA ILE A 18 5.94 3.18 -3.20
C ILE A 18 4.53 2.88 -2.70
N SER A 19 3.71 3.92 -2.55
CA SER A 19 2.29 3.79 -2.20
C SER A 19 1.44 3.70 -3.46
N PHE A 20 0.55 2.70 -3.53
CA PHE A 20 -0.36 2.50 -4.64
C PHE A 20 -1.80 2.77 -4.20
N GLY A 21 -2.49 3.64 -4.94
CA GLY A 21 -3.93 3.82 -4.80
C GLY A 21 -4.69 2.83 -5.68
N THR A 22 -5.84 2.36 -5.20
CA THR A 22 -6.78 1.56 -6.00
C THR A 22 -8.06 2.34 -6.23
N SER A 23 -8.66 2.20 -7.41
CA SER A 23 -9.91 2.92 -7.75
C SER A 23 -11.11 2.43 -6.95
N HIS A 24 -11.10 1.17 -6.53
CA HIS A 24 -12.14 0.54 -5.74
C HIS A 24 -11.53 -0.08 -4.48
N PRO A 25 -11.22 0.73 -3.46
CA PRO A 25 -10.53 0.25 -2.26
C PRO A 25 -11.29 -0.88 -1.56
N CYS A 26 -12.63 -0.86 -1.57
CA CYS A 26 -13.45 -1.92 -1.00
C CYS A 26 -13.17 -3.32 -1.59
N ARG A 27 -12.82 -3.42 -2.88
CA ARG A 27 -12.44 -4.69 -3.55
C ARG A 27 -11.02 -5.14 -3.23
N THR A 28 -10.25 -4.29 -2.56
CA THR A 28 -8.91 -4.62 -2.06
C THR A 28 -8.98 -5.08 -0.61
N PHE A 29 -9.90 -4.52 0.18
CA PHE A 29 -10.04 -4.84 1.61
C PHE A 29 -10.33 -6.33 1.87
N ASP A 30 -11.13 -6.99 1.03
CA ASP A 30 -11.43 -8.42 1.15
C ASP A 30 -10.22 -9.34 0.88
N LYS A 31 -9.09 -8.80 0.41
CA LYS A 31 -7.84 -9.56 0.16
C LYS A 31 -6.89 -9.59 1.34
N TRP A 32 -7.13 -8.78 2.36
CA TRP A 32 -6.29 -8.68 3.54
C TRP A 32 -7.09 -9.16 4.75
N ARG A 33 -6.39 -9.62 5.80
CA ARG A 33 -7.03 -9.97 7.09
C ARG A 33 -6.98 -8.83 8.11
N VAL A 34 -6.07 -7.88 7.89
CA VAL A 34 -5.82 -6.75 8.79
C VAL A 34 -5.53 -5.52 7.92
N ALA A 35 -6.13 -4.39 8.27
CA ALA A 35 -5.81 -3.07 7.75
C ALA A 35 -5.17 -2.22 8.85
N SER A 36 -4.18 -1.38 8.51
CA SER A 36 -3.51 -0.50 9.47
C SER A 36 -3.98 0.94 9.32
N LEU A 37 -4.38 1.55 10.43
CA LEU A 37 -4.59 3.00 10.52
C LEU A 37 -3.23 3.67 10.81
N VAL A 38 -2.89 4.71 10.07
CA VAL A 38 -1.60 5.41 10.21
C VAL A 38 -1.78 6.91 10.41
N ASP A 39 -0.82 7.55 11.09
CA ASP A 39 -0.73 9.01 11.21
C ASP A 39 -0.06 9.64 9.96
N GLU A 40 0.00 10.98 9.93
CA GLU A 40 0.64 11.75 8.85
C GLU A 40 2.16 11.48 8.71
N GLN A 41 2.79 10.88 9.73
CA GLN A 41 4.19 10.46 9.70
C GLN A 41 4.33 8.95 9.43
N TRP A 42 3.27 8.29 8.96
CA TRP A 42 3.22 6.88 8.60
C TRP A 42 3.46 5.92 9.78
N ARG A 43 3.20 6.36 11.01
CA ARG A 43 3.23 5.46 12.18
C ARG A 43 1.91 4.71 12.28
N VAL A 44 1.99 3.40 12.53
CA VAL A 44 0.81 2.58 12.79
C VAL A 44 0.21 2.98 14.14
N LEU A 45 -1.03 3.44 14.10
CA LEU A 45 -1.83 3.77 15.28
C LEU A 45 -2.64 2.56 15.73
N GLU A 46 -3.21 1.82 14.78
CA GLU A 46 -4.09 0.68 15.06
C GLU A 46 -4.04 -0.35 13.92
N CYS A 47 -4.30 -1.61 14.27
CA CYS A 47 -4.51 -2.72 13.34
C CYS A 47 -5.95 -3.22 13.47
N MET A 48 -6.73 -3.11 12.40
CA MET A 48 -8.15 -3.48 12.35
C MET A 48 -8.31 -4.80 11.59
N GLU A 49 -8.92 -5.80 12.21
CA GLU A 49 -9.25 -7.04 11.51
C GLU A 49 -10.40 -6.83 10.52
N THR A 50 -10.30 -7.48 9.37
CA THR A 50 -11.33 -7.45 8.33
C THR A 50 -12.07 -8.79 8.29
N CYS A 51 -13.40 -8.74 8.43
CA CYS A 51 -14.27 -9.91 8.51
C CYS A 51 -15.03 -10.12 7.19
N PHE A 52 -14.32 -10.56 6.15
CA PHE A 52 -14.87 -10.86 4.82
C PHE A 52 -14.81 -12.36 4.49
#